data_AF-A0A102DDW5-F1
#
_entry.id   AF-A0A102DDW5-F1
#
_cell.length_a   1.000
_cell.length_b   1.000
_cell.length_c   1.000
_cell.angle_alpha   90.00
_cell.angle_beta   90.00
_cell.angle_gamma   90.00
#
_symmetry.space_group_name_H-M   'P 1'
#
loop_
_entity.id
_entity.type
_entity.pdbx_description
1 polymer ?
#
loop_
_entity_poly.entity_id
_entity_poly.type
_entity_poly.pdbx_seq_one_letter_code
_entity_poly.pdbx_strand_id
1 'polypeptide(L)'
;MTKFNTLTPNLGLAALLAAAMLPVAAHAGEQTRAEAAIAAAQGKIDAGDKIGVAQQAPELQGQARQALLSAQDLLSHHQKRDAIAAAQHAGELADQALVSANSRKAQADRDRRSDLKDVAVSAQTSAADANARASSAEAATATANNRADAAQQATMSANNRAEVAEQSSATANAQADALRNPPAPTVTSVAVTEHETRTATSAPMHHRVHHVVRRHTTHPVLAKSTTTVVTTSHP
;
A
#
# COMPACT_ATOMS: atom_id res chain seq x y z
N MET A 1 7.98 28.38 2.01
CA MET A 1 9.07 29.35 2.25
C MET A 1 10.22 28.64 2.93
N THR A 2 11.08 27.98 2.17
CA THR A 2 12.23 27.23 2.66
C THR A 2 13.49 28.05 2.42
N LYS A 3 14.14 28.47 3.50
CA LYS A 3 15.39 29.21 3.50
C LYS A 3 16.53 28.21 3.29
N PHE A 4 17.16 28.23 2.12
CA PHE A 4 18.43 27.53 1.88
C PHE A 4 19.57 28.43 2.38
N ASN A 5 20.16 28.03 3.50
CA ASN A 5 21.33 28.70 4.04
C ASN A 5 22.58 28.18 3.30
N THR A 6 23.25 29.14 2.67
CA THR A 6 24.55 29.09 2.00
C THR A 6 25.65 28.41 2.82
N LEU A 7 26.39 27.49 2.21
CA LEU A 7 27.74 27.08 2.63
C LEU A 7 28.60 26.74 1.39
N THR A 8 29.21 27.79 0.84
CA THR A 8 30.50 27.78 0.14
C THR A 8 31.40 28.71 0.97
N PRO A 9 32.75 28.55 1.04
CA PRO A 9 33.63 27.94 0.04
C PRO A 9 34.75 27.02 0.60
N ASN A 10 35.15 25.99 -0.14
CA ASN A 10 36.45 25.32 0.03
C ASN A 10 37.22 25.41 -1.28
N LEU A 11 37.82 26.57 -1.53
CA LEU A 11 38.83 26.80 -2.57
C LEU A 11 40.02 27.48 -1.90
N GLY A 12 40.83 26.65 -1.23
CA GLY A 12 42.06 27.05 -0.55
C GLY A 12 43.17 26.06 -0.86
N LEU A 13 43.49 25.86 -2.15
CA LEU A 13 44.57 24.99 -2.60
C LEU A 13 45.31 25.64 -3.80
N ALA A 14 45.96 26.79 -3.58
CA ALA A 14 46.73 27.46 -4.64
C ALA A 14 47.87 28.37 -4.14
N ALA A 15 48.54 28.02 -3.03
CA ALA A 15 49.62 28.86 -2.48
C ALA A 15 50.97 28.15 -2.25
N LEU A 16 51.15 26.90 -2.71
CA LEU A 16 52.38 26.13 -2.44
C LEU A 16 53.21 25.80 -3.70
N LEU A 17 53.02 26.53 -4.80
CA LEU A 17 53.76 26.32 -6.06
C LEU A 17 54.88 27.33 -6.32
N ALA A 18 55.10 28.32 -5.44
CA ALA A 18 56.06 29.41 -5.68
C ALA A 18 57.48 29.17 -5.11
N ALA A 19 57.73 28.05 -4.41
CA ALA A 19 59.04 27.78 -3.80
C ALA A 19 59.97 26.89 -4.65
N ALA A 20 59.55 26.43 -5.83
CA ALA A 20 60.26 25.41 -6.61
C ALA A 20 61.24 25.95 -7.67
N MET A 21 61.45 27.28 -7.77
CA MET A 21 62.25 27.89 -8.84
C MET A 21 63.33 28.84 -8.32
N LEU A 22 64.29 28.32 -7.54
CA LEU A 22 65.54 29.01 -7.24
C LEU A 22 66.73 28.09 -7.55
N PRO A 23 67.58 28.40 -8.56
CA PRO A 23 68.80 27.66 -8.81
C PRO A 23 69.91 28.25 -7.93
N VAL A 24 70.19 27.63 -6.78
CA VAL A 24 71.28 28.06 -5.89
C VAL A 24 72.32 26.95 -5.73
N ALA A 25 73.53 27.26 -6.23
CA ALA A 25 74.85 26.78 -5.84
C ALA A 25 75.02 25.29 -5.49
N ALA A 26 75.70 24.58 -6.41
CA ALA A 26 75.81 23.12 -6.50
C ALA A 26 76.45 22.36 -5.32
N HIS A 27 76.94 22.98 -4.24
CA HIS A 27 77.55 22.23 -3.12
C HIS A 27 77.16 22.74 -1.70
N ALA A 28 76.57 23.94 -1.58
CA ALA A 28 75.99 24.42 -0.32
C ALA A 28 74.48 24.13 -0.20
N GLY A 29 73.83 23.66 -1.28
CA GLY A 29 72.37 23.47 -1.33
C GLY A 29 71.84 22.04 -1.23
N GLU A 30 72.69 21.01 -1.33
CA GLU A 30 72.21 19.61 -1.35
C GLU A 30 71.63 19.15 0.00
N GLN A 31 72.22 19.60 1.11
CA GLN A 31 71.71 19.28 2.44
C GLN A 31 70.34 19.92 2.69
N THR A 32 70.21 21.21 2.40
CA THR A 32 68.92 21.93 2.48
C THR A 32 67.88 21.30 1.56
N ARG A 33 68.28 20.80 0.39
CA ARG A 33 67.38 20.05 -0.51
C ARG A 33 66.93 18.72 0.09
N ALA A 34 67.82 17.97 0.74
CA ALA A 34 67.47 16.73 1.42
C ALA A 34 66.51 16.97 2.60
N GLU A 35 66.78 17.96 3.43
CA GLU A 35 65.90 18.38 4.53
C GLU A 35 64.52 18.81 4.00
N ALA A 36 64.48 19.61 2.92
CA ALA A 36 63.24 20.01 2.28
C ALA A 36 62.45 18.82 1.70
N ALA A 37 63.14 17.84 1.10
CA ALA A 37 62.50 16.63 0.57
C ALA A 37 61.90 15.77 1.69
N ILE A 38 62.63 15.57 2.80
CA ILE A 38 62.15 14.85 3.99
C ILE A 38 60.94 15.59 4.60
N ALA A 39 61.01 16.91 4.74
CA ALA A 39 59.91 17.71 5.27
C ALA A 39 58.65 17.62 4.37
N ALA A 40 58.82 17.63 3.05
CA ALA A 40 57.72 17.45 2.11
C ALA A 40 57.08 16.06 2.21
N ALA A 41 57.90 15.00 2.29
CA ALA A 41 57.42 13.63 2.45
C ALA A 41 56.71 13.43 3.79
N GLN A 42 57.26 13.95 4.89
CA GLN A 42 56.61 13.98 6.21
C GLN A 42 55.25 14.69 6.13
N GLY A 43 55.20 15.87 5.49
CA GLY A 43 53.94 16.61 5.32
C GLY A 43 52.87 15.83 4.56
N LYS A 44 53.25 15.05 3.54
CA LYS A 44 52.32 14.16 2.81
C LYS A 44 51.81 13.02 3.69
N ILE A 45 52.70 12.36 4.43
CA ILE A 45 52.34 11.27 5.36
C ILE A 45 51.39 11.80 6.44
N ASP A 46 51.69 12.95 7.06
CA ASP A 46 50.87 13.57 8.08
C ASP A 46 49.50 14.02 7.54
N ALA A 47 49.46 14.56 6.33
CA ALA A 47 48.21 14.89 5.65
C ALA A 47 47.36 13.62 5.42
N GLY A 48 48.00 12.54 4.96
CA GLY A 48 47.38 11.22 4.80
C GLY A 48 46.80 10.68 6.11
N ASP A 49 47.54 10.81 7.21
CA ASP A 49 47.09 10.37 8.53
C ASP A 49 45.87 11.16 9.01
N LYS A 50 45.88 12.49 8.84
CA LYS A 50 44.75 13.37 9.21
C LYS A 50 43.47 13.06 8.44
N ILE A 51 43.57 12.64 7.18
CA ILE A 51 42.40 12.26 6.37
C ILE A 51 42.03 10.77 6.49
N GLY A 52 42.76 10.00 7.31
CA GLY A 52 42.45 8.60 7.60
C GLY A 52 42.97 7.58 6.60
N VAL A 53 43.99 7.93 5.79
CA VAL A 53 44.64 6.97 4.85
C VAL A 53 45.14 5.72 5.57
N ALA A 54 45.65 5.88 6.80
CA ALA A 54 46.15 4.76 7.61
C ALA A 54 45.10 3.66 7.87
N GLN A 55 43.80 3.97 7.85
CA GLN A 55 42.73 2.98 8.03
C GLN A 55 42.40 2.24 6.72
N GLN A 56 42.59 2.90 5.58
CA GLN A 56 42.18 2.40 4.28
C GLN A 56 43.31 1.69 3.53
N ALA A 57 44.54 2.17 3.67
CA ALA A 57 45.75 1.66 3.04
C ALA A 57 46.92 1.58 4.04
N PRO A 58 46.81 0.76 5.11
CA PRO A 58 47.80 0.71 6.19
C PRO A 58 49.19 0.28 5.71
N GLU A 59 49.27 -0.64 4.75
CA GLU A 59 50.54 -1.17 4.25
C GLU A 59 51.36 -0.10 3.51
N LEU A 60 50.74 0.63 2.57
CA LEU A 60 51.42 1.69 1.81
C LEU A 60 51.84 2.85 2.72
N GLN A 61 51.00 3.22 3.68
CA GLN A 61 51.33 4.24 4.67
C GLN A 61 52.50 3.79 5.58
N GLY A 62 52.54 2.51 5.95
CA GLY A 62 53.65 1.92 6.69
C GLY A 62 54.97 1.94 5.89
N GLN A 63 54.92 1.55 4.62
CA GLN A 63 56.08 1.60 3.72
C GLN A 63 56.58 3.04 3.51
N ALA A 64 55.67 4.01 3.37
CA ALA A 64 56.03 5.43 3.26
C ALA A 64 56.78 5.92 4.50
N ARG A 65 56.31 5.57 5.71
CA ARG A 65 57.00 5.90 6.97
C ARG A 65 58.37 5.22 7.07
N GLN A 66 58.48 3.96 6.67
CA GLN A 66 59.75 3.25 6.67
C GLN A 66 60.76 3.89 5.70
N ALA A 67 60.33 4.24 4.49
CA ALA A 67 61.17 4.95 3.52
C ALA A 67 61.59 6.33 4.04
N LEU A 68 60.73 7.03 4.77
CA LEU A 68 61.07 8.30 5.40
C LEU A 68 62.12 8.14 6.51
N LEU A 69 61.99 7.11 7.36
CA LEU A 69 63.00 6.80 8.38
C LEU A 69 64.35 6.48 7.72
N SER A 70 64.35 5.72 6.63
CA SER A 70 65.56 5.47 5.84
C SER A 70 66.15 6.76 5.27
N ALA A 71 65.32 7.69 4.77
CA ALA A 71 65.81 8.98 4.28
C ALA A 71 66.48 9.82 5.38
N GLN A 72 65.91 9.82 6.59
CA GLN A 72 66.49 10.49 7.76
C GLN A 72 67.84 9.86 8.17
N ASP A 73 67.91 8.53 8.17
CA ASP A 73 69.13 7.80 8.48
C ASP A 73 70.25 8.07 7.47
N LEU A 74 69.95 8.02 6.17
CA LEU A 74 70.90 8.35 5.08
C LEU A 74 71.41 9.80 5.20
N LEU A 75 70.54 10.74 5.58
CA LEU A 75 70.94 12.14 5.79
C LEU A 75 71.91 12.27 6.98
N SER A 76 71.68 11.52 8.06
CA SER A 76 72.57 11.50 9.23
C SER A 76 73.96 10.94 8.91
N HIS A 77 74.05 10.04 7.93
CA HIS A 77 75.31 9.51 7.37
C HIS A 77 75.89 10.37 6.24
N HIS A 78 75.40 11.60 6.06
CA HIS A 78 75.80 12.54 5.00
C HIS A 78 75.58 12.04 3.55
N GLN A 79 74.76 11.00 3.35
CA GLN A 79 74.39 10.47 2.03
C GLN A 79 73.21 11.27 1.44
N LYS A 80 73.46 12.56 1.14
CA LYS A 80 72.43 13.55 0.78
C LYS A 80 71.59 13.16 -0.44
N ARG A 81 72.22 12.60 -1.48
CA ARG A 81 71.53 12.21 -2.73
C ARG A 81 70.61 11.01 -2.51
N ASP A 82 71.10 10.02 -1.77
CA ASP A 82 70.31 8.83 -1.43
C ASP A 82 69.16 9.20 -0.49
N ALA A 83 69.39 10.12 0.46
CA ALA A 83 68.34 10.67 1.31
C ALA A 83 67.23 11.39 0.51
N ILE A 84 67.60 12.18 -0.52
CA ILE A 84 66.61 12.81 -1.42
C ILE A 84 65.79 11.75 -2.16
N ALA A 85 66.45 10.73 -2.73
CA ALA A 85 65.77 9.67 -3.45
C ALA A 85 64.81 8.87 -2.55
N ALA A 86 65.26 8.51 -1.34
CA ALA A 86 64.44 7.83 -0.35
C ALA A 86 63.24 8.67 0.12
N ALA A 87 63.43 9.99 0.32
CA ALA A 87 62.35 10.90 0.67
C ALA A 87 61.32 11.07 -0.46
N GLN A 88 61.78 11.15 -1.71
CA GLN A 88 60.88 11.18 -2.88
C GLN A 88 60.06 9.89 -2.98
N HIS A 89 60.70 8.74 -2.82
CA HIS A 89 60.03 7.44 -2.79
C HIS A 89 58.99 7.36 -1.65
N ALA A 90 59.32 7.87 -0.45
CA ALA A 90 58.35 7.98 0.64
C ALA A 90 57.14 8.85 0.27
N GLY A 91 57.37 9.97 -0.41
CA GLY A 91 56.31 10.85 -0.90
C GLY A 91 55.43 10.20 -1.98
N GLU A 92 56.01 9.43 -2.90
CA GLU A 92 55.28 8.68 -3.92
C GLU A 92 54.41 7.58 -3.31
N LEU A 93 54.95 6.83 -2.33
CA LEU A 93 54.19 5.84 -1.58
C LEU A 93 53.01 6.47 -0.82
N ALA A 94 53.21 7.65 -0.22
CA ALA A 94 52.14 8.38 0.46
C ALA A 94 51.03 8.83 -0.52
N ASP A 95 51.40 9.31 -1.71
CA ASP A 95 50.43 9.69 -2.75
C ASP A 95 49.66 8.45 -3.26
N GLN A 96 50.35 7.33 -3.48
CA GLN A 96 49.72 6.05 -3.85
C GLN A 96 48.77 5.56 -2.76
N ALA A 97 49.16 5.66 -1.49
CA ALA A 97 48.31 5.32 -0.35
C ALA A 97 47.03 6.17 -0.36
N LEU A 98 47.14 7.48 -0.63
CA LEU A 98 46.01 8.39 -0.72
C LEU A 98 45.05 8.03 -1.87
N VAL A 99 45.57 7.76 -3.07
CA VAL A 99 44.76 7.33 -4.22
C VAL A 99 44.06 6.00 -3.92
N SER A 100 44.78 5.02 -3.37
CA SER A 100 44.22 3.72 -2.98
C SER A 100 43.12 3.89 -1.93
N ALA A 101 43.37 4.68 -0.88
CA ALA A 101 42.40 4.97 0.16
C ALA A 101 41.11 5.61 -0.39
N ASN A 102 41.25 6.60 -1.29
CA ASN A 102 40.10 7.25 -1.91
C ASN A 102 39.30 6.27 -2.80
N SER A 103 39.99 5.39 -3.54
CA SER A 103 39.34 4.37 -4.35
C SER A 103 38.55 3.35 -3.51
N ARG A 104 39.12 2.90 -2.39
CA ARG A 104 38.46 1.99 -1.44
C ARG A 104 37.24 2.63 -0.79
N LYS A 105 37.37 3.89 -0.34
CA LYS A 105 36.25 4.66 0.20
C LYS A 105 35.12 4.81 -0.82
N ALA A 106 35.45 5.19 -2.06
CA ALA A 106 34.46 5.34 -3.12
C ALA A 106 33.80 4.01 -3.53
N GLN A 107 34.51 2.89 -3.41
CA GLN A 107 33.93 1.56 -3.58
C GLN A 107 32.97 1.24 -2.44
N ALA A 108 33.39 1.39 -1.19
CA ALA A 108 32.54 1.14 -0.02
C ALA A 108 31.27 1.99 -0.02
N ASP A 109 31.34 3.26 -0.44
CA ASP A 109 30.18 4.13 -0.59
C ASP A 109 29.21 3.65 -1.69
N ARG A 110 29.74 3.07 -2.78
CA ARG A 110 28.91 2.47 -3.83
C ARG A 110 28.23 1.20 -3.35
N ASP A 111 28.96 0.33 -2.66
CA ASP A 111 28.43 -0.91 -2.11
C ASP A 111 27.31 -0.61 -1.10
N ARG A 112 27.54 0.33 -0.17
CA ARG A 112 26.51 0.77 0.78
C ARG A 112 25.26 1.32 0.10
N ARG A 113 25.39 2.06 -1.00
CA ARG A 113 24.23 2.54 -1.77
C ARG A 113 23.48 1.41 -2.45
N SER A 114 24.19 0.39 -2.93
CA SER A 114 23.57 -0.81 -3.48
C SER A 114 22.77 -1.54 -2.41
N ASP A 115 23.36 -1.79 -1.24
CA ASP A 115 22.70 -2.47 -0.13
C ASP A 115 21.42 -1.73 0.31
N LEU A 116 21.50 -0.40 0.43
CA LEU A 116 20.33 0.42 0.78
C LEU A 116 19.21 0.33 -0.27
N LYS A 117 19.57 0.24 -1.56
CA LYS A 117 18.61 0.07 -2.64
C LYS A 117 17.94 -1.31 -2.56
N ASP A 118 18.70 -2.35 -2.29
CA ASP A 118 18.18 -3.72 -2.17
C ASP A 118 17.23 -3.85 -0.97
N VAL A 119 17.59 -3.24 0.16
CA VAL A 119 16.70 -3.12 1.33
C VAL A 119 15.42 -2.37 0.99
N ALA A 120 15.49 -1.27 0.25
CA ALA A 120 14.31 -0.50 -0.16
C ALA A 120 13.38 -1.30 -1.09
N VAL A 121 13.94 -2.05 -2.05
CA VAL A 121 13.17 -2.94 -2.94
C VAL A 121 12.51 -4.05 -2.12
N SER A 122 13.24 -4.70 -1.22
CA SER A 122 12.69 -5.74 -0.34
C SER A 122 11.55 -5.22 0.53
N ALA A 123 11.68 -4.01 1.08
CA ALA A 123 10.62 -3.37 1.87
C ALA A 123 9.39 -3.06 1.02
N GLN A 124 9.57 -2.59 -0.22
CA GLN A 124 8.48 -2.32 -1.15
C GLN A 124 7.72 -3.60 -1.52
N THR A 125 8.42 -4.69 -1.82
CA THR A 125 7.80 -6.00 -2.09
C THR A 125 7.02 -6.49 -0.87
N SER A 126 7.61 -6.41 0.32
CA SER A 126 6.94 -6.82 1.57
C SER A 126 5.66 -6.03 1.84
N ALA A 127 5.66 -4.73 1.54
CA ALA A 127 4.47 -3.89 1.67
C ALA A 127 3.39 -4.24 0.64
N ALA A 128 3.78 -4.53 -0.61
CA ALA A 128 2.85 -4.98 -1.65
C ALA A 128 2.18 -6.32 -1.27
N ASP A 129 2.96 -7.27 -0.76
CA ASP A 129 2.44 -8.57 -0.32
C ASP A 129 1.53 -8.44 0.91
N ALA A 130 1.82 -7.52 1.82
CA ALA A 130 0.93 -7.22 2.94
C ALA A 130 -0.40 -6.64 2.47
N ASN A 131 -0.37 -5.71 1.52
CA ASN A 131 -1.58 -5.13 0.94
C ASN A 131 -2.42 -6.17 0.20
N ALA A 132 -1.79 -7.04 -0.59
CA ALA A 132 -2.49 -8.13 -1.28
C ALA A 132 -3.20 -9.07 -0.29
N ARG A 133 -2.53 -9.43 0.82
CA ARG A 133 -3.14 -10.22 1.89
C ARG A 133 -4.29 -9.51 2.58
N ALA A 134 -4.17 -8.21 2.83
CA ALA A 134 -5.26 -7.41 3.42
C ALA A 134 -6.50 -7.41 2.52
N SER A 135 -6.34 -7.12 1.22
CA SER A 135 -7.45 -7.15 0.26
C SER A 135 -8.09 -8.54 0.13
N SER A 136 -7.28 -9.61 0.20
CA SER A 136 -7.80 -10.98 0.20
C SER A 136 -8.63 -11.27 1.46
N ALA A 137 -8.19 -10.81 2.63
CA ALA A 137 -8.92 -10.97 3.89
C ALA A 137 -10.25 -10.19 3.89
N GLU A 138 -10.26 -8.97 3.33
CA GLU A 138 -11.48 -8.17 3.16
C GLU A 138 -12.50 -8.88 2.25
N ALA A 139 -12.05 -9.42 1.11
CA ALA A 139 -12.91 -10.18 0.20
C ALA A 139 -13.47 -11.46 0.84
N ALA A 140 -12.66 -12.17 1.63
CA ALA A 140 -13.08 -13.34 2.37
C ALA A 140 -14.15 -12.99 3.43
N THR A 141 -13.97 -11.86 4.12
CA THR A 141 -14.94 -11.35 5.10
C THR A 141 -16.27 -10.97 4.45
N ALA A 142 -16.24 -10.25 3.32
CA ALA A 142 -17.45 -9.94 2.56
C ALA A 142 -18.20 -11.20 2.11
N THR A 143 -17.45 -12.22 1.65
CA THR A 143 -18.03 -13.52 1.28
C THR A 143 -18.67 -14.23 2.47
N ALA A 144 -18.02 -14.19 3.64
CA ALA A 144 -18.55 -14.77 4.86
C ALA A 144 -19.85 -14.07 5.31
N ASN A 145 -19.90 -12.73 5.24
CA ASN A 145 -21.10 -11.95 5.55
C ASN A 145 -22.26 -12.30 4.61
N ASN A 146 -22.02 -12.35 3.30
CA ASN A 146 -23.04 -12.74 2.32
C ASN A 146 -23.61 -14.14 2.61
N ARG A 147 -22.75 -15.09 3.03
CA ARG A 147 -23.18 -16.44 3.43
C ARG A 147 -24.02 -16.41 4.71
N ALA A 148 -23.64 -15.59 5.69
CA ALA A 148 -24.40 -15.42 6.91
C ALA A 148 -25.80 -14.86 6.63
N ASP A 149 -25.91 -13.82 5.80
CA ASP A 149 -27.18 -13.21 5.40
C ASP A 149 -28.07 -14.22 4.66
N ALA A 150 -27.49 -15.00 3.75
CA ALA A 150 -28.21 -16.06 3.05
C ALA A 150 -28.71 -17.16 4.01
N ALA A 151 -27.91 -17.54 5.01
CA ALA A 151 -28.33 -18.49 6.05
C ALA A 151 -29.48 -17.94 6.91
N GLN A 152 -29.46 -16.65 7.25
CA GLN A 152 -30.54 -15.99 7.98
C GLN A 152 -31.84 -15.99 7.17
N GLN A 153 -31.77 -15.63 5.88
CA GLN A 153 -32.92 -15.69 4.97
C GLN A 153 -33.48 -17.10 4.82
N ALA A 154 -32.60 -18.10 4.68
CA ALA A 154 -33.01 -19.50 4.63
C ALA A 154 -33.76 -19.92 5.90
N THR A 155 -33.27 -19.49 7.07
CA THR A 155 -33.91 -19.77 8.38
C THR A 155 -35.30 -19.12 8.47
N MET A 156 -35.43 -17.83 8.11
CA MET A 156 -36.73 -17.16 8.08
C MET A 156 -37.71 -17.86 7.12
N SER A 157 -37.24 -18.29 5.94
CA SER A 157 -38.07 -19.03 5.00
C SER A 157 -38.54 -20.38 5.54
N ALA A 158 -37.69 -21.06 6.33
CA ALA A 158 -38.00 -22.33 6.94
C ALA A 158 -39.06 -22.16 8.05
N ASN A 159 -38.94 -21.12 8.87
CA ASN A 159 -39.91 -20.79 9.91
C ASN A 159 -41.29 -20.48 9.29
N ASN A 160 -41.35 -19.65 8.25
CA ASN A 160 -42.61 -19.36 7.56
C ASN A 160 -43.27 -20.62 6.98
N ARG A 161 -42.47 -21.54 6.41
CA ARG A 161 -42.99 -22.82 5.90
C ARG A 161 -43.53 -23.70 7.04
N ALA A 162 -42.87 -23.70 8.19
CA ALA A 162 -43.35 -24.44 9.36
C ALA A 162 -44.69 -23.88 9.87
N GLU A 163 -44.82 -22.55 10.00
CA GLU A 163 -46.07 -21.89 10.40
C GLU A 163 -47.23 -22.18 9.44
N VAL A 164 -46.97 -22.12 8.13
CA VAL A 164 -47.98 -22.46 7.10
C VAL A 164 -48.38 -23.93 7.20
N ALA A 165 -47.43 -24.83 7.42
CA ALA A 165 -47.71 -26.26 7.61
C ALA A 165 -48.58 -26.49 8.85
N GLU A 166 -48.28 -25.84 9.97
CA GLU A 166 -49.08 -25.91 11.20
C GLU A 166 -50.52 -25.41 10.98
N GLN A 167 -50.69 -24.26 10.34
CA GLN A 167 -52.02 -23.71 10.04
C GLN A 167 -52.82 -24.61 9.10
N SER A 168 -52.16 -25.21 8.11
CA SER A 168 -52.77 -26.17 7.19
C SER A 168 -53.23 -27.44 7.93
N SER A 169 -52.42 -27.95 8.86
CA SER A 169 -52.76 -29.10 9.68
C SER A 169 -53.95 -28.81 10.61
N ALA A 170 -53.98 -27.61 11.22
CA ALA A 170 -55.11 -27.21 12.08
C ALA A 170 -56.42 -27.13 11.28
N THR A 171 -56.37 -26.60 10.06
CA THR A 171 -57.53 -26.51 9.16
C THR A 171 -58.00 -27.89 8.71
N ALA A 172 -57.08 -28.78 8.35
CA ALA A 172 -57.40 -30.15 7.98
C ALA A 172 -58.07 -30.91 9.15
N ASN A 173 -57.58 -30.73 10.38
CA ASN A 173 -58.20 -31.31 11.58
C ASN A 173 -59.61 -30.77 11.83
N ALA A 174 -59.81 -29.44 11.72
CA ALA A 174 -61.13 -28.84 11.88
C ALA A 174 -62.14 -29.33 10.83
N GLN A 175 -61.70 -29.52 9.58
CA GLN A 175 -62.54 -30.12 8.53
C GLN A 175 -62.88 -31.58 8.83
N ALA A 176 -61.92 -32.37 9.32
CA ALA A 176 -62.16 -33.75 9.71
C ALA A 176 -63.16 -33.86 10.86
N ASP A 177 -63.09 -32.96 11.86
CA ASP A 177 -64.03 -32.92 12.98
C ASP A 177 -65.44 -32.49 12.53
N ALA A 178 -65.54 -31.52 11.62
CA ALA A 178 -66.83 -31.08 11.06
C ALA A 178 -67.54 -32.21 10.27
N LEU A 179 -66.77 -33.06 9.57
CA LEU A 179 -67.31 -34.25 8.90
C LEU A 179 -67.75 -35.34 9.90
N ARG A 180 -67.08 -35.43 11.05
CA ARG A 180 -67.39 -36.45 12.08
C ARG A 180 -68.63 -36.08 12.91
N ASN A 181 -68.94 -34.79 13.06
CA ASN A 181 -70.13 -34.33 13.77
C ASN A 181 -70.96 -33.37 12.88
N PRO A 182 -71.64 -33.89 11.85
CA PRO A 182 -72.35 -33.04 10.90
C PRO A 182 -73.50 -32.29 11.60
N PRO A 183 -73.68 -30.99 11.34
CA PRO A 183 -74.80 -30.25 11.88
C PRO A 183 -76.13 -30.86 11.39
N ALA A 184 -77.14 -30.90 12.26
CA ALA A 184 -78.46 -31.43 11.93
C ALA A 184 -79.01 -30.73 10.68
N PRO A 185 -79.63 -31.46 9.73
CA PRO A 185 -80.12 -30.88 8.49
C PRO A 185 -81.17 -29.81 8.78
N THR A 186 -80.86 -28.56 8.42
CA THR A 186 -81.84 -27.48 8.40
C THR A 186 -82.78 -27.69 7.22
N VAL A 187 -84.06 -27.91 7.52
CA VAL A 187 -85.11 -28.06 6.51
C VAL A 187 -85.46 -26.67 5.98
N THR A 188 -84.97 -26.34 4.79
CA THR A 188 -85.37 -25.12 4.09
C THR A 188 -86.69 -25.36 3.36
N SER A 189 -87.80 -24.85 3.90
CA SER A 189 -89.07 -24.78 3.18
C SER A 189 -89.08 -23.55 2.27
N VAL A 190 -89.08 -23.76 0.95
CA VAL A 190 -89.20 -22.68 -0.03
C VAL A 190 -90.68 -22.30 -0.18
N ALA A 191 -91.08 -21.14 0.33
CA ALA A 191 -92.35 -20.52 -0.01
C ALA A 191 -92.13 -19.59 -1.20
N VAL A 192 -92.69 -19.95 -2.36
CA VAL A 192 -92.70 -19.10 -3.54
C VAL A 192 -93.84 -18.09 -3.38
N THR A 193 -93.50 -16.80 -3.27
CA THR A 193 -94.48 -15.72 -3.40
C THR A 193 -94.12 -14.90 -4.62
N GLU A 194 -94.90 -15.04 -5.69
CA GLU A 194 -94.76 -14.22 -6.89
C GLU A 194 -95.36 -12.84 -6.62
N HIS A 195 -94.55 -11.79 -6.76
CA HIS A 195 -95.01 -10.40 -6.80
C HIS A 195 -94.52 -9.73 -8.07
N GLU A 196 -95.46 -9.21 -8.85
CA GLU A 196 -95.21 -8.40 -10.03
C GLU A 196 -95.12 -6.93 -9.61
N THR A 197 -93.92 -6.36 -9.60
CA THR A 197 -93.73 -4.93 -9.40
C THR A 197 -92.88 -4.32 -10.53
N ARG A 198 -93.43 -3.28 -11.15
CA ARG A 198 -92.77 -2.43 -12.13
C ARG A 198 -91.89 -1.43 -11.39
N THR A 199 -90.57 -1.47 -11.60
CA THR A 199 -89.65 -0.43 -11.12
C THR A 199 -89.05 0.35 -12.28
N ALA A 200 -89.19 1.67 -12.21
CA ALA A 200 -88.61 2.64 -13.13
C ALA A 200 -87.12 2.85 -12.84
N THR A 201 -86.31 2.88 -13.90
CA THR A 201 -84.85 3.07 -13.83
C THR A 201 -84.52 4.55 -13.65
N SER A 202 -83.93 4.94 -12.51
CA SER A 202 -83.31 6.25 -12.32
C SER A 202 -81.82 6.17 -12.66
N ALA A 203 -81.35 7.07 -13.54
CA ALA A 203 -79.97 7.11 -14.01
C ALA A 203 -79.06 7.95 -13.08
N PRO A 204 -77.85 7.47 -12.72
CA PRO A 204 -76.90 8.29 -11.98
C PRO A 204 -76.15 9.27 -12.88
N MET A 205 -76.06 10.53 -12.43
CA MET A 205 -75.27 11.62 -13.02
C MET A 205 -73.78 11.39 -12.75
N HIS A 206 -72.94 11.28 -13.79
CA HIS A 206 -71.48 11.25 -13.65
C HIS A 206 -70.87 12.65 -13.85
N HIS A 207 -69.99 13.04 -12.92
CA HIS A 207 -69.09 14.18 -13.07
C HIS A 207 -67.92 13.84 -14.00
N ARG A 208 -67.56 14.83 -14.83
CA ARG A 208 -66.67 14.72 -15.99
C ARG A 208 -65.21 14.91 -15.58
N VAL A 209 -64.37 13.89 -15.81
CA VAL A 209 -62.91 14.04 -15.87
C VAL A 209 -62.45 13.39 -17.19
N HIS A 210 -61.72 14.16 -17.99
CA HIS A 210 -61.30 13.78 -19.33
C HIS A 210 -60.08 12.85 -19.28
N HIS A 211 -60.22 11.61 -19.76
CA HIS A 211 -59.11 10.86 -20.37
C HIS A 211 -59.63 9.92 -21.47
N VAL A 212 -58.90 9.89 -22.58
CA VAL A 212 -59.22 9.20 -23.83
C VAL A 212 -58.98 7.70 -23.69
N VAL A 213 -60.01 6.86 -23.84
CA VAL A 213 -59.87 5.43 -24.13
C VAL A 213 -60.93 4.94 -25.13
N ARG A 214 -60.49 4.01 -25.98
CA ARG A 214 -61.14 3.33 -27.11
C ARG A 214 -62.50 2.70 -26.76
N ARG A 215 -63.41 2.73 -27.75
CA ARG A 215 -64.79 2.20 -27.66
C ARG A 215 -64.81 0.70 -27.96
N HIS A 216 -65.41 -0.09 -27.08
CA HIS A 216 -65.94 -1.42 -27.38
C HIS A 216 -67.46 -1.40 -27.21
N THR A 217 -68.17 -1.82 -28.24
CA THR A 217 -69.63 -1.91 -28.32
C THR A 217 -70.10 -3.24 -27.74
N THR A 218 -70.99 -3.21 -26.74
CA THR A 218 -71.67 -4.40 -26.19
C THR A 218 -73.18 -4.17 -26.18
N HIS A 219 -73.94 -5.18 -26.60
CA HIS A 219 -75.40 -5.18 -26.70
C HIS A 219 -76.04 -5.58 -25.36
N PRO A 220 -77.23 -5.03 -25.00
CA PRO A 220 -77.91 -5.37 -23.75
C PRO A 220 -78.62 -6.73 -23.81
N VAL A 221 -78.49 -7.51 -22.74
CA VAL A 221 -79.18 -8.79 -22.49
C VAL A 221 -80.32 -8.54 -21.49
N LEU A 222 -81.48 -9.18 -21.70
CA LEU A 222 -82.58 -9.22 -20.73
C LEU A 222 -82.08 -9.78 -19.38
N ALA A 223 -82.10 -8.96 -18.33
CA ALA A 223 -81.82 -9.41 -16.97
C ALA A 223 -83.10 -9.94 -16.33
N LYS A 224 -83.10 -11.22 -15.96
CA LYS A 224 -84.09 -11.81 -15.05
C LYS A 224 -83.50 -11.69 -13.64
N SER A 225 -84.10 -10.88 -12.78
CA SER A 225 -83.69 -10.81 -11.37
C SER A 225 -84.47 -11.84 -10.57
N THR A 226 -83.77 -12.82 -10.00
CA THR A 226 -84.31 -13.74 -9.00
C THR A 226 -83.87 -13.25 -7.63
N THR A 227 -84.78 -12.66 -6.87
CA THR A 227 -84.55 -12.33 -5.47
C THR A 227 -84.97 -13.52 -4.62
N THR A 228 -84.00 -14.17 -3.99
CA THR A 228 -84.25 -15.23 -2.99
C THR A 228 -84.31 -14.56 -1.62
N VAL A 229 -85.47 -14.52 -0.98
CA VAL A 229 -85.57 -14.13 0.43
C VAL A 229 -85.35 -15.39 1.25
N VAL A 230 -84.20 -15.46 1.94
CA VAL A 230 -83.95 -16.51 2.94
C VAL A 230 -84.48 -15.99 4.27
N THR A 231 -85.55 -16.60 4.76
CA THR A 231 -86.01 -16.39 6.13
C THR A 231 -85.45 -17.52 7.00
N THR A 232 -84.44 -17.20 7.81
CA THR A 232 -83.93 -18.13 8.83
C THR A 232 -84.82 -17.99 10.07
N SER A 233 -85.70 -18.95 10.31
CA SER A 233 -86.35 -19.13 11.61
C SER A 233 -85.48 -20.03 12.49
N HIS A 234 -85.20 -19.59 13.71
CA HIS A 234 -84.58 -20.42 14.74
C HIS A 234 -85.70 -21.01 15.62
N PRO A 235 -85.62 -22.28 16.05
CA PRO A 235 -86.51 -22.83 17.08
C PRO A 235 -86.28 -22.17 18.45
#